data_AF-A0A8K0DGE5-F1
#
_entry.id   AF-A0A8K0DGE5-F1
#
_cell.length_a   1.000
_cell.length_b   1.000
_cell.length_c   1.000
_cell.angle_alpha   90.00
_cell.angle_beta   90.00
_cell.angle_gamma   90.00
#
_symmetry.space_group_name_H-M   'P 1'
#
loop_
_entity.id
_entity.type
_entity.pdbx_description
1 polymer ?
#
loop_
_entity_poly.entity_id
_entity_poly.type
_entity_poly.pdbx_seq_one_letter_code
_entity_poly.pdbx_strand_id
1 'polypeptide(L)'
;MKIVIYSLFLMTTIVQVSKTKLIVGLTEEEKECVKQLGEDENRIQNLYFGYASPENDAQFNRFVECVWKKLGFITENGDINYENLKNSYQITGKLGIDDPVLSAHADKFVFQAVSKCESNPDSLKADSTAQMAVKIQNCISKNFNEAARLLYSPTK
;
A
#
# COMPACT_ATOMS: atom_id res chain seq x y z
N MET A 1 56.05 -21.22 -39.95
CA MET A 1 55.08 -21.70 -38.94
C MET A 1 54.39 -20.47 -38.36
N LYS A 2 53.11 -20.23 -38.69
CA LYS A 2 52.36 -19.05 -38.22
C LYS A 2 51.39 -19.50 -37.13
N ILE A 3 51.66 -19.08 -35.89
CA ILE A 3 50.80 -19.36 -34.73
C ILE A 3 49.65 -18.33 -34.77
N VAL A 4 48.45 -18.81 -35.11
CA VAL A 4 47.23 -18.01 -35.08
C VAL A 4 46.73 -17.97 -33.64
N ILE A 5 46.93 -16.83 -32.98
CA ILE A 5 46.43 -16.55 -31.64
C ILE A 5 44.95 -16.21 -31.76
N TYR A 6 44.08 -17.20 -31.59
CA TYR A 6 42.65 -16.98 -31.40
C TYR A 6 42.44 -16.38 -30.01
N SER A 7 42.39 -15.05 -29.97
CA SER A 7 41.97 -14.29 -28.80
C SER A 7 40.52 -14.64 -28.51
N LEU A 8 40.30 -15.47 -27.49
CA LEU A 8 39.00 -15.73 -26.89
C LEU A 8 38.44 -14.40 -26.34
N PHE A 9 37.68 -13.70 -27.17
CA PHE A 9 36.77 -12.65 -26.72
C PHE A 9 35.66 -13.32 -25.91
N LEU A 10 35.91 -13.53 -24.61
CA LEU A 10 34.92 -13.78 -23.59
C LEU A 10 34.01 -12.55 -23.53
N MET A 11 33.04 -12.51 -24.45
CA MET A 11 31.90 -11.60 -24.40
C MET A 11 31.07 -11.99 -23.19
N THR A 12 31.41 -11.39 -22.05
CA THR A 12 30.58 -11.31 -20.86
C THR A 12 29.29 -10.60 -21.24
N THR A 13 28.30 -11.36 -21.71
CA THR A 13 26.93 -10.87 -21.80
C THR A 13 26.44 -10.71 -20.36
N ILE A 14 26.65 -9.51 -19.82
CA ILE A 14 25.95 -9.05 -18.63
C ILE A 14 24.48 -9.03 -19.03
N VAL A 15 23.77 -10.11 -18.73
CA VAL A 15 22.30 -10.15 -18.79
C VAL A 15 21.84 -9.11 -17.78
N GLN A 16 21.59 -7.88 -18.25
CA GLN A 16 20.92 -6.87 -17.47
C GLN A 16 19.49 -7.36 -17.26
N VAL A 17 19.28 -8.04 -16.14
CA VAL A 17 17.95 -8.33 -15.59
C VAL A 17 17.30 -6.97 -15.36
N SER A 18 16.55 -6.52 -16.37
CA SER A 18 15.73 -5.33 -16.27
C SER A 18 14.67 -5.65 -15.24
N LYS A 19 14.86 -5.15 -14.01
CA LYS A 19 13.84 -5.21 -12.97
C LYS A 19 12.62 -4.49 -13.53
N THR A 20 11.66 -5.25 -14.04
CA THR A 20 10.35 -4.73 -14.44
C THR A 20 9.70 -4.30 -13.14
N LYS A 21 9.83 -3.00 -12.81
CA LYS A 21 9.11 -2.41 -11.70
C LYS A 21 7.65 -2.50 -12.10
N LEU A 22 6.87 -3.36 -11.42
CA LEU A 22 5.43 -3.39 -11.59
C LEU A 22 4.93 -1.99 -11.22
N ILE A 23 4.55 -1.19 -12.22
CA ILE A 23 3.97 0.13 -11.98
C ILE A 23 2.50 -0.12 -11.67
N VAL A 24 2.20 -0.24 -10.38
CA VAL A 24 0.81 -0.12 -9.92
C VAL A 24 0.46 1.35 -10.04
N GLY A 25 -0.39 1.68 -11.01
CA GLY A 25 -0.91 3.02 -11.22
C GLY A 25 -1.97 3.39 -10.18
N LEU A 26 -2.30 4.67 -10.08
CA LEU A 26 -3.49 5.11 -9.34
C LEU A 26 -4.76 4.60 -10.04
N THR A 27 -5.76 4.25 -9.23
CA THR A 27 -7.14 3.99 -9.66
C THR A 27 -7.82 5.27 -10.17
N GLU A 28 -8.98 5.14 -10.81
CA GLU A 28 -9.70 6.30 -11.35
C GLU A 28 -10.20 7.22 -10.22
N GLU A 29 -10.64 6.66 -9.09
CA GLU A 29 -11.03 7.41 -7.90
C GLU A 29 -9.86 8.20 -7.31
N GLU A 30 -8.67 7.60 -7.27
CA GLU A 30 -7.45 8.26 -6.81
C GLU A 30 -7.02 9.38 -7.77
N LYS A 31 -7.04 9.14 -9.08
CA LYS A 31 -6.75 10.19 -10.09
C LYS A 31 -7.72 11.36 -10.00
N GLU A 32 -8.99 11.10 -9.73
CA GLU A 32 -9.98 12.15 -9.52
C GLU A 32 -9.60 13.02 -8.31
N CYS A 33 -9.21 12.41 -7.20
CA CYS A 33 -8.74 13.14 -6.02
C CYS A 33 -7.47 13.96 -6.28
N VAL A 34 -6.50 13.42 -7.02
CA VAL A 34 -5.31 14.17 -7.47
C VAL A 34 -5.73 15.41 -8.25
N LYS A 35 -6.64 15.25 -9.22
CA LYS A 35 -7.14 16.35 -10.05
C LYS A 35 -7.91 17.40 -9.24
N GLN A 36 -8.79 16.98 -8.34
CA GLN A 36 -9.60 17.88 -7.51
C GLN A 36 -8.72 18.75 -6.59
N LEU A 37 -7.64 18.18 -6.07
CA LEU A 37 -6.72 18.87 -5.16
C LEU A 37 -5.63 19.66 -5.90
N GLY A 38 -5.50 19.50 -7.22
CA GLY A 38 -4.45 20.14 -8.01
C GLY A 38 -3.06 19.59 -7.69
N GLU A 39 -2.96 18.32 -7.31
CA GLU A 39 -1.72 17.67 -6.93
C GLU A 39 -0.99 17.08 -8.14
N ASP A 40 0.32 16.86 -8.01
CA ASP A 40 1.11 16.13 -9.00
C ASP A 40 0.90 14.62 -8.85
N GLU A 41 0.41 13.97 -9.91
CA GLU A 41 0.09 12.53 -9.93
C GLU A 41 1.31 11.67 -9.58
N ASN A 42 2.49 12.00 -10.14
CA ASN A 42 3.71 11.23 -9.90
C ASN A 42 4.15 11.34 -8.44
N ARG A 43 4.10 12.55 -7.85
CA ARG A 43 4.38 12.75 -6.43
C ARG A 43 3.44 11.93 -5.57
N ILE A 44 2.13 12.02 -5.80
CA ILE A 44 1.13 11.29 -5.01
C ILE A 44 1.34 9.78 -5.14
N GLN A 45 1.55 9.28 -6.36
CA GLN A 45 1.83 7.87 -6.59
C GLN A 45 3.07 7.39 -5.82
N ASN A 46 4.15 8.18 -5.83
CA ASN A 46 5.38 7.84 -5.09
C ASN A 46 5.18 7.82 -3.57
N LEU A 47 4.36 8.72 -3.01
CA LEU A 47 4.04 8.75 -1.59
C LEU A 47 3.09 7.62 -1.18
N TYR A 48 2.09 7.34 -2.03
CA TYR A 48 1.01 6.41 -1.74
C TYR A 48 1.49 4.95 -1.73
N PHE A 49 2.36 4.59 -2.68
CA PHE A 49 2.96 3.24 -2.76
C PHE A 49 4.28 3.11 -1.99
N GLY A 50 4.61 4.09 -1.14
CA GLY A 50 5.75 4.01 -0.22
C GLY A 50 5.53 3.02 0.93
N TYR A 51 6.59 2.67 1.66
CA TYR A 51 6.51 1.75 2.80
C TYR A 51 5.67 2.32 3.97
N ALA A 52 5.71 3.64 4.16
CA ALA A 52 4.91 4.36 5.14
C ALA A 52 4.49 5.70 4.55
N SER A 53 3.24 6.08 4.81
CA SER A 53 2.69 7.33 4.35
C SER A 53 3.11 8.50 5.26
N PRO A 54 3.45 9.67 4.70
CA PRO A 54 3.95 10.81 5.48
C PRO A 54 2.84 11.48 6.29
N GLU A 55 2.81 11.29 7.61
CA GLU A 55 1.77 11.84 8.50
C GLU A 55 1.77 13.38 8.61
N ASN A 56 2.89 14.01 8.27
CA ASN A 56 3.10 15.46 8.36
C ASN A 56 2.96 16.18 7.01
N ASP A 57 2.63 15.47 5.93
CA ASP A 57 2.38 16.08 4.62
C ASP A 57 0.89 16.40 4.50
N ALA A 58 0.53 17.67 4.73
CA ALA A 58 -0.86 18.11 4.72
C ALA A 58 -1.56 17.91 3.37
N GLN A 59 -0.83 17.98 2.26
CA GLN A 59 -1.37 17.77 0.91
C GLN A 59 -1.69 16.29 0.70
N PHE A 60 -0.74 15.42 1.04
CA PHE A 60 -0.94 13.98 0.98
C PHE A 60 -2.07 13.52 1.91
N ASN A 61 -2.15 14.07 3.12
CA ASN A 61 -3.24 13.77 4.06
C ASN A 61 -4.61 14.11 3.46
N ARG A 62 -4.76 15.25 2.77
CA ARG A 62 -6.00 15.63 2.08
C ARG A 62 -6.33 14.70 0.91
N PHE A 63 -5.31 14.24 0.18
CA PHE A 63 -5.48 13.23 -0.86
C PHE A 63 -6.07 11.94 -0.26
N VAL A 64 -5.49 11.42 0.83
CA VAL A 64 -6.00 10.22 1.50
C VAL A 64 -7.42 10.45 2.03
N GLU A 65 -7.71 11.60 2.62
CA GLU A 65 -9.06 11.95 3.06
C GLU A 65 -10.08 11.91 1.90
N CYS A 66 -9.72 12.49 0.75
CA CYS A 66 -10.58 12.49 -0.43
C CYS A 66 -10.89 11.07 -0.89
N VAL A 67 -9.86 10.24 -1.02
CA VAL A 67 -10.02 8.83 -1.44
C VAL A 67 -10.88 8.08 -0.43
N TRP A 68 -10.61 8.25 0.86
CA TRP A 68 -11.35 7.56 1.92
C TRP A 68 -12.82 7.99 2.00
N LYS A 69 -13.14 9.26 1.74
CA LYS A 69 -14.54 9.72 1.61
C LYS A 69 -15.23 9.06 0.41
N LYS A 70 -14.58 9.00 -0.75
CA LYS A 70 -15.12 8.34 -1.95
C LYS A 70 -15.37 6.85 -1.74
N LEU A 71 -14.49 6.18 -0.99
CA LEU A 71 -14.63 4.77 -0.63
C LEU A 71 -15.60 4.53 0.54
N GLY A 72 -16.10 5.59 1.18
CA GLY A 72 -17.01 5.52 2.33
C GLY A 72 -16.33 5.08 3.64
N PHE A 73 -15.02 5.21 3.75
CA PHE A 73 -14.25 4.94 4.98
C PHE A 73 -14.30 6.12 5.96
N ILE A 74 -14.65 7.30 5.46
CA ILE A 74 -14.91 8.50 6.26
C ILE A 74 -16.35 8.92 5.97
N THR A 75 -17.14 9.11 7.03
CA THR A 75 -18.53 9.60 6.93
C THR A 75 -18.56 11.08 6.58
N GLU A 76 -19.74 11.61 6.24
CA GLU A 76 -19.92 13.05 5.98
C GLU A 76 -19.54 13.92 7.18
N ASN A 77 -19.68 13.39 8.39
CA ASN A 77 -19.31 14.08 9.64
C ASN A 77 -17.80 14.03 9.94
N GLY A 78 -17.02 13.30 9.13
CA GLY A 78 -15.58 13.12 9.34
C GLY A 78 -15.21 11.97 10.27
N ASP A 79 -16.16 11.13 10.66
CA ASP A 79 -15.92 9.94 11.48
C ASP A 79 -15.40 8.78 10.63
N ILE A 80 -14.60 7.90 11.22
CA ILE A 80 -14.09 6.71 10.54
C ILE A 80 -15.14 5.60 10.54
N ASN A 81 -15.47 5.10 9.36
CA ASN A 81 -16.33 3.92 9.17
C ASN A 81 -15.47 2.64 9.16
N TYR A 82 -15.14 2.14 10.36
CA TYR A 82 -14.32 0.94 10.53
C TYR A 82 -14.97 -0.33 9.98
N GLU A 83 -16.30 -0.41 9.98
CA GLU A 83 -17.03 -1.53 9.37
C GLU A 83 -16.77 -1.59 7.87
N ASN A 84 -16.91 -0.46 7.19
CA ASN A 84 -16.65 -0.39 5.75
C ASN A 84 -15.16 -0.60 5.42
N LEU A 85 -14.24 -0.11 6.25
CA LEU A 85 -12.81 -0.45 6.14
C LEU A 85 -12.61 -1.97 6.17
N LYS A 86 -13.09 -2.66 7.21
CA LYS A 86 -12.97 -4.13 7.35
C LYS A 86 -13.53 -4.87 6.13
N ASN A 87 -14.66 -4.41 5.59
CA ASN A 87 -15.32 -5.04 4.44
C ASN A 87 -14.62 -4.74 3.11
N SER A 88 -14.01 -3.58 2.94
CA SER A 88 -13.31 -3.20 1.70
C SER A 88 -12.03 -4.01 1.44
N TYR A 89 -11.49 -4.60 2.50
CA TYR A 89 -10.27 -5.38 2.46
C TYR A 89 -10.50 -6.85 2.07
N GLN A 90 -11.68 -7.20 1.54
CA GLN A 90 -11.95 -8.44 0.79
C GLN A 90 -11.17 -8.43 -0.55
N ILE A 91 -9.85 -8.33 -0.43
CA ILE A 91 -8.89 -7.87 -1.44
C ILE A 91 -8.48 -9.00 -2.39
N THR A 92 -8.88 -10.21 -2.12
CA THR A 92 -8.30 -11.41 -2.71
C THR A 92 -8.71 -11.58 -4.17
N GLY A 93 -9.94 -11.17 -4.50
CA GLY A 93 -10.35 -10.97 -5.90
C GLY A 93 -9.62 -9.84 -6.63
N LYS A 94 -9.11 -8.82 -5.91
CA LYS A 94 -8.39 -7.67 -6.50
C LYS A 94 -6.88 -7.92 -6.67
N LEU A 95 -6.27 -8.76 -5.84
CA LEU A 95 -4.86 -9.16 -5.97
C LEU A 95 -4.63 -10.30 -6.98
N GLY A 96 -5.70 -10.83 -7.58
CA GLY A 96 -5.62 -12.02 -8.43
C GLY A 96 -5.13 -13.25 -7.65
N ILE A 97 -5.44 -13.32 -6.35
CA ILE A 97 -5.15 -14.50 -5.54
C ILE A 97 -6.27 -15.49 -5.78
N ASP A 98 -6.04 -16.42 -6.69
CA ASP A 98 -7.02 -17.47 -7.02
C ASP A 98 -7.11 -18.56 -5.94
N ASP A 99 -6.16 -18.59 -4.97
CA ASP A 99 -6.18 -19.53 -3.86
C ASP A 99 -7.16 -19.06 -2.75
N PRO A 100 -8.29 -19.78 -2.53
CA PRO A 100 -9.31 -19.37 -1.57
C PRO A 100 -8.84 -19.45 -0.12
N VAL A 101 -7.85 -20.29 0.19
CA VAL A 101 -7.28 -20.42 1.55
C VAL A 101 -6.36 -19.26 1.84
N LEU A 102 -5.47 -18.93 0.90
CA LEU A 102 -4.63 -17.73 1.01
C LEU A 102 -5.48 -16.46 1.08
N SER A 103 -6.57 -16.45 0.30
CA SER A 103 -7.58 -15.40 0.33
C SER A 103 -8.16 -15.20 1.73
N ALA A 104 -8.78 -16.23 2.30
CA ALA A 104 -9.41 -16.14 3.61
C ALA A 104 -8.41 -15.75 4.73
N HIS A 105 -7.15 -16.17 4.61
CA HIS A 105 -6.10 -15.74 5.53
C HIS A 105 -5.77 -14.24 5.40
N ALA A 106 -5.62 -13.74 4.17
CA ALA A 106 -5.36 -12.32 3.92
C ALA A 106 -6.48 -11.45 4.52
N ASP A 107 -7.74 -11.79 4.25
CA ASP A 107 -8.91 -11.07 4.78
C ASP A 107 -8.90 -11.08 6.32
N LYS A 108 -8.60 -12.22 6.94
CA LYS A 108 -8.48 -12.34 8.40
C LYS A 108 -7.38 -11.42 8.96
N PHE A 109 -6.23 -11.32 8.32
CA PHE A 109 -5.16 -10.44 8.81
C PHE A 109 -5.52 -8.98 8.69
N VAL A 110 -6.15 -8.58 7.58
CA VAL A 110 -6.56 -7.20 7.47
C VAL A 110 -7.63 -6.88 8.51
N PHE A 111 -8.63 -7.76 8.69
CA PHE A 111 -9.64 -7.59 9.73
C PHE A 111 -9.01 -7.40 11.12
N GLN A 112 -8.01 -8.22 11.47
CA GLN A 112 -7.29 -8.12 12.73
C GLN A 112 -6.47 -6.82 12.82
N ALA A 113 -5.81 -6.40 11.74
CA ALA A 113 -5.04 -5.16 11.69
C ALA A 113 -5.94 -3.94 11.91
N VAL A 114 -7.07 -3.86 11.19
CA VAL A 114 -8.07 -2.79 11.35
C VAL A 114 -8.63 -2.78 12.76
N SER A 115 -9.04 -3.93 13.29
CA SER A 115 -9.59 -4.04 14.65
C SER A 115 -8.62 -3.59 15.73
N LYS A 116 -7.33 -3.89 15.57
CA LYS A 116 -6.28 -3.44 16.51
C LYS A 116 -6.13 -1.93 16.49
N CYS A 117 -6.21 -1.30 15.32
CA CYS A 117 -6.14 0.15 15.18
C CYS A 117 -7.39 0.85 15.74
N GLU A 118 -8.58 0.27 15.52
CA GLU A 118 -9.85 0.76 16.09
C GLU A 118 -9.84 0.72 17.62
N SER A 119 -9.31 -0.36 18.21
CA SER A 119 -9.30 -0.55 19.67
C SER A 119 -8.32 0.36 20.44
N ASN A 120 -7.46 1.11 19.73
CA ASN A 120 -6.43 1.96 20.34
C ASN A 120 -6.43 3.40 19.76
N PRO A 121 -7.54 4.14 19.91
CA PRO A 121 -7.68 5.47 19.32
C PRO A 121 -6.70 6.49 19.91
N ASP A 122 -6.27 6.32 21.18
CA ASP A 122 -5.32 7.22 21.84
C ASP A 122 -3.94 7.22 21.18
N SER A 123 -3.58 6.12 20.50
CA SER A 123 -2.35 6.05 19.70
C SER A 123 -2.44 6.79 18.36
N LEU A 124 -3.65 7.25 17.99
CA LEU A 124 -3.98 7.89 16.73
C LEU A 124 -4.35 9.36 16.91
N LYS A 125 -3.88 10.04 17.96
CA LYS A 125 -4.08 11.48 18.14
C LYS A 125 -3.69 12.22 16.85
N ALA A 126 -4.66 12.91 16.25
CA ALA A 126 -4.48 13.63 15.00
C ALA A 126 -5.10 15.01 15.11
N ASP A 127 -4.50 15.97 14.42
CA ASP A 127 -4.96 17.36 14.41
C ASP A 127 -6.10 17.59 13.40
N SER A 128 -6.39 16.59 12.54
CA SER A 128 -7.45 16.64 11.54
C SER A 128 -7.90 15.24 11.11
N THR A 129 -9.11 15.13 10.54
CA THR A 129 -9.62 13.91 9.90
C THR A 129 -8.68 13.39 8.81
N ALA A 130 -8.10 14.30 8.02
CA ALA A 130 -7.12 13.96 7.00
C ALA A 130 -5.88 13.25 7.57
N GLN A 131 -5.30 13.80 8.64
CA GLN A 131 -4.16 13.18 9.30
C GLN A 131 -4.55 11.88 10.02
N MET A 132 -5.76 11.83 10.60
CA MET A 132 -6.30 10.61 11.22
C MET A 132 -6.35 9.44 10.23
N ALA A 133 -6.83 9.69 9.00
CA ALA A 133 -6.89 8.68 7.95
C ALA A 133 -5.50 8.09 7.63
N VAL A 134 -4.49 8.94 7.49
CA VAL A 134 -3.09 8.49 7.24
C VAL A 134 -2.52 7.71 8.42
N LYS A 135 -2.79 8.13 9.66
CA LYS A 135 -2.35 7.39 10.85
C LYS A 135 -2.99 6.02 10.95
N ILE A 136 -4.28 5.91 10.64
CA ILE A 136 -4.99 4.62 10.59
C ILE A 136 -4.41 3.74 9.48
N GLN A 137 -4.17 4.30 8.28
CA GLN A 137 -3.52 3.58 7.18
C GLN A 137 -2.15 3.02 7.60
N ASN A 138 -1.30 3.85 8.22
CA ASN A 138 0.01 3.42 8.73
C ASN A 138 -0.12 2.34 9.82
N CYS A 139 -1.10 2.48 10.72
CA CYS A 139 -1.38 1.49 11.74
C CYS A 139 -1.80 0.14 11.13
N ILE A 140 -2.69 0.14 10.13
CA ILE A 140 -3.12 -1.08 9.43
C ILE A 140 -1.93 -1.72 8.74
N SER A 141 -1.16 -0.96 7.95
CA SER A 141 0.03 -1.45 7.24
C SER A 141 1.05 -2.08 8.20
N LYS A 142 1.30 -1.45 9.34
CA LYS A 142 2.20 -1.99 10.37
C LYS A 142 1.70 -3.33 10.92
N ASN A 143 0.45 -3.40 11.35
CA ASN A 143 -0.11 -4.61 11.96
C ASN A 143 -0.28 -5.75 10.94
N PHE A 144 -0.62 -5.43 9.69
CA PHE A 144 -0.66 -6.38 8.59
C PHE A 144 0.73 -6.98 8.33
N ASN A 145 1.76 -6.13 8.23
CA ASN A 145 3.14 -6.60 8.03
C ASN A 145 3.67 -7.44 9.20
N GLU A 146 3.32 -7.09 10.44
CA GLU A 146 3.64 -7.91 11.63
C GLU A 146 2.98 -9.29 11.54
N ALA A 147 1.69 -9.36 11.19
CA ALA A 147 0.97 -10.62 11.03
C ALA A 147 1.52 -11.48 9.87
N ALA A 148 1.81 -10.86 8.72
CA ALA A 148 2.40 -11.54 7.57
C ALA A 148 3.78 -12.13 7.91
N ARG A 149 4.63 -11.40 8.65
CA ARG A 149 5.93 -11.92 9.09
C ARG A 149 5.82 -13.18 9.94
N LEU A 150 4.79 -13.29 10.78
CA LEU A 150 4.59 -14.50 11.61
C LEU A 150 4.24 -15.73 10.77
N LEU A 151 3.63 -15.57 9.60
CA LEU A 151 3.33 -16.67 8.69
C LEU A 151 4.53 -17.09 7.84
N TYR A 152 5.27 -16.11 7.32
CA TYR A 152 6.36 -16.35 6.36
C TYR A 152 7.73 -16.47 7.03
N SER A 153 7.83 -16.24 8.34
CA SER A 153 9.02 -16.61 9.08
C SER A 153 9.06 -18.13 9.18
N PRO A 154 10.01 -18.82 8.53
CA PRO A 154 10.18 -20.25 8.75
C PRO A 154 10.41 -20.45 10.24
N THR A 155 9.51 -21.17 10.88
CA THR A 155 9.74 -21.67 12.25
C THR A 155 11.10 -22.36 12.24
N LYS A 156 12.06 -21.78 12.96
CA LYS A 156 13.32 -22.44 13.27
C LYS A 156 13.07 -23.70 14.10
#